data_AF-L1JES7-F1
#
_entry.id   AF-L1JES7-F1
#
_cell.length_a   1.000
_cell.length_b   1.000
_cell.length_c   1.000
_cell.angle_alpha   90.00
_cell.angle_beta   90.00
_cell.angle_gamma   90.00
#
_symmetry.space_group_name_H-M   'P 1'
#
loop_
_entity.id
_entity.type
_entity.pdbx_description
1 polymer ?
#
loop_
_entity_poly.entity_id
_entity_poly.type
_entity_poly.pdbx_seq_one_letter_code
_entity_poly.pdbx_strand_id
1 'polypeptide(L)'
;MPRPRAPEPIVKLSKDFALLLTTTEDARCEFIARHGKASLFKALSGCVPSVVPPCLSLSSKPSGSKLVITEAQFLKVLQKSGAFKKFRHRKAARIEEDPSGAGMCMFQGVRWRDPSDASDYEALAEGYKEMCGAHAIFAGECSFEQLVSVLSGIVQLWHARWPEFGRRRGKAGTQNGEEGRGKAGESSKLDGKKGKEKKDVKDL
;
A
#
# COMPACT_ATOMS: atom_id res chain seq x y z
N MET A 1 -26.35 -16.28 9.02
CA MET A 1 -25.85 -17.05 7.87
C MET A 1 -24.32 -16.94 7.82
N PRO A 2 -23.57 -18.05 7.66
CA PRO A 2 -22.12 -18.00 7.46
C PRO A 2 -21.82 -17.27 6.14
N ARG A 3 -20.92 -16.29 6.18
CA ARG A 3 -20.48 -15.59 4.96
C ARG A 3 -19.69 -16.56 4.07
N PRO A 4 -19.94 -16.63 2.75
CA PRO A 4 -19.22 -17.54 1.86
C PRO A 4 -17.71 -17.28 1.91
N ARG A 5 -16.95 -18.35 2.17
CA ARG A 5 -15.48 -18.35 2.18
C ARG A 5 -14.98 -18.61 0.76
N ALA A 6 -13.89 -17.95 0.39
CA ALA A 6 -13.21 -18.24 -0.86
C ALA A 6 -12.58 -19.65 -0.78
N PRO A 7 -12.55 -20.40 -1.89
CA PRO A 7 -11.87 -21.69 -1.98
C PRO A 7 -10.38 -21.61 -1.59
N GLU A 8 -9.82 -22.67 -1.00
CA GLU A 8 -8.42 -22.67 -0.55
C GLU A 8 -7.40 -22.43 -1.69
N PRO A 9 -7.56 -23.00 -2.91
CA PRO A 9 -6.64 -22.74 -4.02
C PRO A 9 -6.57 -21.26 -4.39
N ILE A 10 -7.73 -20.57 -4.43
CA ILE A 10 -7.76 -19.15 -4.77
C ILE A 10 -7.24 -18.27 -3.64
N VAL A 11 -7.41 -18.70 -2.38
CA VAL A 11 -6.82 -18.04 -1.21
C VAL A 11 -5.30 -18.07 -1.28
N LYS A 12 -4.73 -19.23 -1.64
CA LYS A 12 -3.27 -19.38 -1.81
C LYS A 12 -2.76 -18.51 -2.97
N LEU A 13 -3.38 -18.62 -4.16
CA LEU A 13 -3.05 -17.80 -5.32
C LEU A 13 -3.06 -16.30 -4.96
N SER A 14 -4.09 -15.85 -4.25
CA SER A 14 -4.24 -14.44 -3.87
C SER A 14 -3.10 -13.93 -2.99
N LYS A 15 -2.61 -14.75 -2.05
CA LYS A 15 -1.50 -14.38 -1.17
C LYS A 15 -0.20 -14.35 -1.94
N ASP A 16 0.09 -15.42 -2.65
CA ASP A 16 1.36 -15.58 -3.37
C ASP A 16 1.47 -14.51 -4.47
N PHE A 17 0.38 -14.22 -5.18
CA PHE A 17 0.31 -13.13 -6.16
C PHE A 17 0.58 -11.76 -5.54
N ALA A 18 0.03 -11.49 -4.35
CA ALA A 18 0.27 -10.23 -3.67
C ALA A 18 1.73 -10.09 -3.19
N LEU A 19 2.33 -11.17 -2.71
CA LEU A 19 3.74 -11.21 -2.30
C LEU A 19 4.71 -11.16 -3.50
N LEU A 20 4.29 -11.66 -4.66
CA LEU A 20 5.04 -11.49 -5.91
C LEU A 20 5.16 -10.01 -6.28
N LEU A 21 4.04 -9.29 -6.28
CA LEU A 21 3.99 -7.90 -6.75
C LEU A 21 4.50 -6.85 -5.75
N THR A 22 4.69 -7.24 -4.49
CA THR A 22 5.03 -6.32 -3.42
C THR A 22 6.25 -6.79 -2.63
N THR A 23 6.91 -5.86 -1.97
CA THR A 23 8.01 -6.17 -1.05
C THR A 23 7.92 -5.30 0.20
N THR A 24 8.47 -5.81 1.30
CA THR A 24 8.62 -5.08 2.57
C THR A 24 9.99 -4.38 2.64
N GLU A 25 10.90 -4.67 1.71
CA GLU A 25 12.22 -4.05 1.60
C GLU A 25 12.08 -2.56 1.33
N ASP A 26 12.75 -1.76 2.17
CA ASP A 26 12.69 -0.29 2.18
C ASP A 26 11.28 0.33 2.32
N ALA A 27 10.27 -0.47 2.70
CA ALA A 27 8.87 -0.06 2.74
C ALA A 27 8.43 0.57 4.07
N ARG A 28 9.36 0.96 4.97
CA ARG A 28 9.03 1.36 6.37
C ARG A 28 8.01 2.49 6.48
N CYS A 29 8.00 3.41 5.51
CA CYS A 29 7.03 4.51 5.44
C CYS A 29 6.13 4.44 4.21
N GLU A 30 6.23 3.37 3.41
CA GLU A 30 5.45 3.19 2.21
C GLU A 30 4.11 2.52 2.50
N PHE A 31 3.20 2.74 1.57
CA PHE A 31 1.90 2.12 1.56
C PHE A 31 1.42 1.91 0.12
N ILE A 32 0.46 1.01 -0.05
CA ILE A 32 -0.19 0.73 -1.32
C ILE A 32 -1.72 0.79 -1.18
N ALA A 33 -2.40 0.99 -2.31
CA ALA A 33 -3.86 1.05 -2.34
C ALA A 33 -4.51 -0.30 -1.99
N ARG A 34 -5.53 -0.26 -1.14
CA ARG A 34 -6.41 -1.44 -0.93
C ARG A 34 -7.50 -1.56 -1.98
N HIS A 35 -7.88 -0.45 -2.59
CA HIS A 35 -9.04 -0.33 -3.47
C HIS A 35 -8.69 0.52 -4.68
N GLY A 36 -9.53 0.48 -5.71
CA GLY A 36 -9.40 1.32 -6.90
C GLY A 36 -8.43 0.77 -7.94
N LYS A 37 -8.02 1.65 -8.86
CA LYS A 37 -7.25 1.28 -10.06
C LYS A 37 -5.83 0.82 -9.75
N ALA A 38 -5.24 1.29 -8.65
CA ALA A 38 -3.91 0.92 -8.18
C ALA A 38 -3.97 -0.13 -7.05
N SER A 39 -4.98 -1.00 -7.03
CA SER A 39 -5.10 -2.07 -6.02
C SER A 39 -4.53 -3.39 -6.51
N LEU A 40 -4.10 -4.24 -5.58
CA LEU A 40 -3.70 -5.62 -5.85
C LEU A 40 -4.81 -6.45 -6.51
N PHE A 41 -6.07 -6.17 -6.19
CA PHE A 41 -7.21 -6.82 -6.84
C PHE A 41 -7.33 -6.42 -8.32
N LYS A 42 -7.06 -5.15 -8.64
CA LYS A 42 -7.03 -4.69 -10.04
C LYS A 42 -5.85 -5.32 -10.80
N ALA A 43 -4.70 -5.48 -10.16
CA ALA A 43 -3.57 -6.21 -10.74
C ALA A 43 -3.95 -7.66 -11.06
N LEU A 44 -4.60 -8.35 -10.11
CA LEU A 44 -5.06 -9.74 -10.29
C LEU A 44 -6.04 -9.84 -11.45
N SER A 45 -7.00 -8.91 -11.55
CA SER A 45 -7.95 -8.85 -12.67
C SER A 45 -7.30 -8.64 -14.03
N GLY A 46 -6.14 -7.98 -14.08
CA GLY A 46 -5.37 -7.78 -15.32
C GLY A 46 -4.51 -8.98 -15.70
N CYS A 47 -4.13 -9.81 -14.74
CA CYS A 47 -3.26 -10.98 -14.95
C CYS A 47 -4.07 -12.27 -15.13
N VAL A 48 -5.09 -12.48 -14.30
CA VAL A 48 -5.91 -13.70 -14.27
C VAL A 48 -7.38 -13.30 -14.25
N PRO A 49 -7.95 -12.91 -15.41
CA PRO A 49 -9.33 -12.46 -15.47
C PRO A 49 -10.34 -13.55 -15.09
N SER A 50 -10.04 -14.84 -15.24
CA SER A 50 -11.02 -15.91 -14.94
C SER A 50 -11.37 -16.07 -13.46
N VAL A 51 -10.45 -15.68 -12.56
CA VAL A 51 -10.65 -15.76 -11.10
C VAL A 51 -11.32 -14.52 -10.53
N VAL A 52 -11.52 -13.50 -11.37
CA VAL A 52 -12.20 -12.26 -11.01
C VAL A 52 -13.57 -12.25 -11.71
N PRO A 53 -14.69 -12.04 -10.99
CA PRO A 53 -15.99 -12.07 -11.62
C PRO A 53 -16.08 -10.96 -12.69
N PRO A 54 -16.50 -11.27 -13.94
CA PRO A 54 -16.71 -10.25 -14.95
C PRO A 54 -17.86 -9.34 -14.51
N CYS A 55 -17.52 -8.07 -14.26
CA CYS A 55 -18.42 -6.96 -13.97
C CYS A 55 -19.26 -7.06 -12.67
N LEU A 56 -18.78 -6.36 -11.63
CA LEU A 56 -19.42 -5.35 -10.75
C LEU A 56 -20.94 -5.32 -10.49
N SER A 57 -21.73 -6.34 -10.82
CA SER A 57 -23.08 -6.51 -10.31
C SER A 57 -23.00 -7.35 -9.04
N LEU A 58 -23.13 -6.68 -7.89
CA LEU A 58 -23.41 -7.30 -6.59
C LEU A 58 -24.64 -8.24 -6.61
N SER A 59 -25.39 -8.28 -7.72
CA SER A 59 -26.64 -9.02 -7.88
C SER A 59 -26.54 -10.29 -8.73
N SER A 60 -25.52 -10.47 -9.57
CA SER A 60 -25.39 -11.70 -10.36
C SER A 60 -24.38 -12.64 -9.70
N LYS A 61 -24.88 -13.67 -9.01
CA LYS A 61 -24.04 -14.78 -8.55
C LYS A 61 -23.22 -15.28 -9.75
N PRO A 62 -21.88 -15.37 -9.66
CA PRO A 62 -21.09 -15.98 -10.71
C PRO A 62 -21.55 -17.42 -10.85
N SER A 63 -22.19 -17.72 -11.98
CA SER A 63 -22.68 -19.06 -12.30
C SER A 63 -21.46 -19.94 -12.60
N GLY A 64 -21.26 -21.00 -11.81
CA GLY A 64 -20.47 -22.18 -12.20
C GLY A 64 -18.95 -22.17 -11.98
N SER A 65 -18.26 -21.03 -11.94
CA SER A 65 -16.79 -21.04 -11.71
C SER A 65 -16.47 -21.25 -10.22
N LYS A 66 -15.92 -22.43 -9.89
CA LYS A 66 -15.56 -22.81 -8.51
C LYS A 66 -14.38 -22.01 -7.92
N LEU A 67 -13.70 -21.18 -8.70
CA LEU A 67 -12.42 -20.55 -8.34
C LEU A 67 -12.43 -19.01 -8.49
N VAL A 68 -13.58 -18.38 -8.23
CA VAL A 68 -13.71 -16.91 -8.27
C VAL A 68 -13.51 -16.28 -6.89
N ILE A 69 -12.88 -15.10 -6.85
CA ILE A 69 -12.74 -14.28 -5.64
C ILE A 69 -13.25 -12.86 -5.85
N THR A 70 -14.06 -12.37 -4.91
CA THR A 70 -14.48 -10.96 -4.87
C THR A 70 -13.43 -10.09 -4.21
N GLU A 71 -13.39 -8.79 -4.51
CA GLU A 71 -12.45 -7.84 -3.87
C GLU A 71 -12.53 -7.89 -2.34
N ALA A 72 -13.74 -7.96 -1.78
CA ALA A 72 -13.96 -8.06 -0.35
C ALA A 72 -13.39 -9.36 0.27
N GLN A 73 -13.41 -10.47 -0.47
CA GLN A 73 -12.77 -11.73 -0.04
C GLN A 73 -11.26 -11.65 -0.17
N PHE A 74 -10.76 -11.13 -1.29
CA PHE A 74 -9.33 -10.93 -1.55
C PHE A 74 -8.67 -10.10 -0.45
N LEU A 75 -9.26 -8.96 -0.08
CA LEU A 75 -8.73 -8.11 0.99
C LEU A 75 -8.76 -8.78 2.37
N LYS A 76 -9.74 -9.62 2.65
CA LYS A 76 -9.77 -10.41 3.89
C LYS A 76 -8.67 -11.46 3.92
N VAL A 77 -8.38 -12.08 2.77
CA VAL A 77 -7.27 -13.04 2.65
C VAL A 77 -5.94 -12.35 2.95
N LEU A 78 -5.70 -11.18 2.36
CA LEU A 78 -4.48 -10.41 2.61
C LEU A 78 -4.35 -9.96 4.06
N GLN A 79 -5.43 -9.46 4.68
CA GLN A 79 -5.40 -9.07 6.10
C GLN A 79 -5.14 -10.25 7.04
N LYS A 80 -5.69 -11.43 6.73
CA LYS A 80 -5.45 -12.65 7.50
C LYS A 80 -4.04 -13.22 7.34
N SER A 81 -3.34 -12.87 6.27
CA SER A 81 -1.96 -13.34 6.05
C SER A 81 -0.95 -12.72 7.03
N GLY A 82 -1.29 -11.59 7.67
CA GLY A 82 -0.39 -10.83 8.54
C GLY A 82 0.60 -9.94 7.79
N ALA A 83 0.93 -10.24 6.52
CA ALA A 83 1.84 -9.43 5.71
C ALA A 83 1.27 -8.04 5.36
N PHE A 84 -0.06 -7.91 5.27
CA PHE A 84 -0.72 -6.69 4.83
C PHE A 84 -1.46 -6.00 5.98
N LYS A 85 -0.79 -5.04 6.63
CA LYS A 85 -1.38 -4.28 7.74
C LYS A 85 -2.24 -3.13 7.22
N LYS A 86 -3.51 -3.11 7.63
CA LYS A 86 -4.46 -2.04 7.32
C LYS A 86 -4.05 -0.75 8.01
N PHE A 87 -3.91 0.32 7.23
CA PHE A 87 -3.64 1.68 7.69
C PHE A 87 -4.67 2.65 7.11
N ARG A 88 -5.00 3.72 7.84
CA ARG A 88 -5.87 4.80 7.37
C ARG A 88 -5.06 6.08 7.25
N HIS A 89 -4.91 6.57 6.02
CA HIS A 89 -4.16 7.79 5.77
C HIS A 89 -5.11 8.99 5.80
N ARG A 90 -5.05 9.82 6.87
CA ARG A 90 -5.98 10.96 7.02
C ARG A 90 -5.83 12.03 5.92
N LYS A 91 -4.63 12.24 5.36
CA LYS A 91 -4.47 13.15 4.21
C LYS A 91 -5.04 12.59 2.90
N ALA A 92 -5.40 11.31 2.87
CA ALA A 92 -6.02 10.67 1.72
C ALA A 92 -7.56 10.80 1.72
N ALA A 93 -8.13 11.65 2.58
CA ALA A 93 -9.57 11.97 2.61
C ALA A 93 -10.02 12.83 1.41
N ARG A 94 -9.09 13.44 0.68
CA ARG A 94 -9.36 14.27 -0.51
C ARG A 94 -9.38 13.49 -1.83
N ILE A 95 -9.38 12.18 -1.75
CA ILE A 95 -9.27 11.30 -2.91
C ILE A 95 -10.67 10.84 -3.30
N GLU A 96 -11.08 11.09 -4.54
CA GLU A 96 -12.41 10.77 -5.09
C GLU A 96 -12.82 9.29 -4.96
N GLU A 97 -11.85 8.38 -4.83
CA GLU A 97 -12.05 6.94 -4.62
C GLU A 97 -12.30 6.54 -3.14
N ASP A 98 -12.35 7.49 -2.19
CA ASP A 98 -12.84 7.25 -0.83
C ASP A 98 -14.33 7.64 -0.72
N PRO A 99 -15.26 6.72 -0.98
CA PRO A 99 -16.69 7.00 -0.90
C PRO A 99 -17.16 7.37 0.52
N SER A 100 -16.31 7.18 1.55
CA SER A 100 -16.64 7.46 2.94
C SER A 100 -16.20 8.84 3.44
N GLY A 101 -15.30 9.53 2.72
CA GLY A 101 -14.69 10.79 3.17
C GLY A 101 -13.88 10.68 4.48
N ALA A 102 -13.65 9.46 4.99
CA ALA A 102 -13.01 9.20 6.28
C ALA A 102 -11.48 8.98 6.19
N GLY A 103 -10.92 9.08 4.99
CA GLY A 103 -9.53 8.78 4.67
C GLY A 103 -9.39 7.41 4.01
N MET A 104 -8.68 7.38 2.87
CA MET A 104 -8.44 6.15 2.13
C MET A 104 -7.74 5.08 2.99
N CYS A 105 -8.29 3.87 2.94
CA CYS A 105 -7.71 2.71 3.57
C CYS A 105 -6.60 2.12 2.69
N MET A 106 -5.39 2.00 3.24
CA MET A 106 -4.18 1.51 2.57
C MET A 106 -3.62 0.26 3.26
N PHE A 107 -2.68 -0.42 2.62
CA PHE A 107 -1.78 -1.36 3.29
C PHE A 107 -0.45 -0.67 3.55
N GLN A 108 0.05 -0.68 4.78
CA GLN A 108 1.29 -0.01 5.19
C GLN A 108 2.41 -1.04 5.37
N GLY A 109 3.66 -0.59 5.17
CA GLY A 109 4.85 -1.41 5.38
C GLY A 109 5.15 -2.32 4.20
N VAL A 110 4.53 -2.03 3.06
CA VAL A 110 4.68 -2.73 1.80
C VAL A 110 4.74 -1.70 0.68
N ARG A 111 5.56 -1.97 -0.34
CA ARG A 111 5.65 -1.18 -1.56
C ARG A 111 5.39 -2.05 -2.77
N TRP A 112 5.04 -1.43 -3.89
CA TRP A 112 5.09 -2.10 -5.18
C TRP A 112 6.54 -2.41 -5.54
N ARG A 113 6.77 -3.60 -6.10
CA ARG A 113 7.99 -3.84 -6.88
C ARG A 113 7.93 -2.97 -8.14
N ASP A 114 9.06 -2.41 -8.52
CA ASP A 114 9.18 -1.53 -9.69
C ASP A 114 9.93 -2.26 -10.81
N PRO A 115 9.28 -2.60 -11.94
CA PRO A 115 9.94 -3.28 -13.04
C PRO A 115 11.08 -2.50 -13.70
N SER A 116 11.20 -1.19 -13.43
CA SER A 116 12.33 -0.39 -13.91
C SER A 116 13.59 -0.53 -13.03
N ASP A 117 13.45 -1.06 -11.82
CA ASP A 117 14.56 -1.40 -10.94
C ASP A 117 15.03 -2.84 -11.23
N ALA A 118 16.35 -3.02 -11.40
CA ALA A 118 16.92 -4.30 -11.79
C ALA A 118 16.70 -5.40 -10.73
N SER A 119 16.83 -5.06 -9.45
CA SER A 119 16.65 -6.01 -8.35
C SER A 119 15.19 -6.45 -8.23
N ASP A 120 14.25 -5.51 -8.35
CA ASP A 120 12.83 -5.84 -8.35
C ASP A 120 12.44 -6.66 -9.59
N TYR A 121 13.00 -6.36 -10.76
CA TYR A 121 12.74 -7.10 -12.00
C TYR A 121 13.22 -8.56 -11.91
N GLU A 122 14.42 -8.80 -11.38
CA GLU A 122 14.94 -10.15 -11.15
C GLU A 122 14.07 -10.94 -10.16
N ALA A 123 13.69 -10.32 -9.04
CA ALA A 123 12.79 -10.93 -8.07
C ALA A 123 11.40 -11.23 -8.65
N LEU A 124 10.88 -10.37 -9.52
CA LEU A 124 9.63 -10.62 -10.25
C LEU A 124 9.77 -11.81 -11.21
N ALA A 125 10.90 -11.93 -11.92
CA ALA A 125 11.13 -13.02 -12.86
C ALA A 125 11.25 -14.38 -12.14
N GLU A 126 11.96 -14.42 -11.01
CA GLU A 126 12.05 -15.62 -10.18
C GLU A 126 10.70 -15.99 -9.57
N GLY A 127 10.05 -15.05 -8.89
CA GLY A 127 8.75 -15.28 -8.27
C GLY A 127 7.65 -15.63 -9.28
N TYR A 128 7.74 -15.13 -10.52
CA TYR A 128 6.84 -15.52 -11.61
C TYR A 128 7.00 -17.01 -11.94
N LYS A 129 8.23 -17.53 -12.05
CA LYS A 129 8.47 -18.96 -12.30
C LYS A 129 7.90 -19.83 -11.19
N GLU A 130 8.11 -19.43 -9.93
CA GLU A 130 7.53 -20.12 -8.76
C GLU A 130 6.00 -20.11 -8.81
N MET A 131 5.41 -18.95 -9.11
CA MET A 131 3.97 -18.79 -9.24
C MET A 131 3.38 -19.67 -10.35
N CYS A 132 4.04 -19.76 -11.50
CA CYS A 132 3.64 -20.66 -12.58
C CYS A 132 3.70 -22.14 -12.16
N GLY A 133 4.73 -22.54 -11.39
CA GLY A 133 4.86 -23.90 -10.86
C GLY A 133 3.81 -24.24 -9.79
N ALA A 134 3.39 -23.26 -9.00
CA ALA A 134 2.43 -23.46 -7.92
C ALA A 134 0.95 -23.36 -8.36
N HIS A 135 0.66 -22.59 -9.41
CA HIS A 135 -0.71 -22.22 -9.78
C HIS A 135 -0.94 -22.35 -11.30
N ALA A 136 -1.50 -23.48 -11.73
CA ALA A 136 -1.76 -23.76 -13.16
C ALA A 136 -2.62 -22.68 -13.86
N ILE A 137 -3.61 -22.11 -13.15
CA ILE A 137 -4.48 -21.06 -13.70
C ILE A 137 -3.68 -19.78 -14.00
N PHE A 138 -2.76 -19.42 -13.11
CA PHE A 138 -1.89 -18.27 -13.32
C PHE A 138 -0.97 -18.50 -14.51
N ALA A 139 -0.35 -19.68 -14.61
CA ALA A 139 0.52 -20.05 -15.72
C ALA A 139 -0.20 -20.06 -17.08
N GLY A 140 -1.49 -20.38 -17.11
CA GLY A 140 -2.27 -20.43 -18.34
C GLY A 140 -2.79 -19.07 -18.84
N GLU A 141 -2.91 -18.07 -17.97
CA GLU A 141 -3.57 -16.80 -18.29
C GLU A 141 -2.66 -15.56 -18.24
N CYS A 142 -1.54 -15.63 -17.52
CA CYS A 142 -0.66 -14.49 -17.32
C CYS A 142 0.73 -14.82 -17.86
N SER A 143 1.17 -14.12 -18.91
CA SER A 143 2.59 -14.14 -19.31
C SER A 143 3.42 -13.23 -18.40
N PHE A 144 4.75 -13.38 -18.43
CA PHE A 144 5.63 -12.51 -17.66
C PHE A 144 5.57 -11.06 -18.17
N GLU A 145 5.50 -10.85 -19.48
CA GLU A 145 5.36 -9.53 -20.11
C GLU A 145 4.06 -8.86 -19.69
N GLN A 146 2.96 -9.62 -19.62
CA GLN A 146 1.67 -9.13 -19.16
C GLN A 146 1.72 -8.72 -17.68
N LEU A 147 2.34 -9.53 -16.82
CA LEU A 147 2.56 -9.20 -15.41
C LEU A 147 3.32 -7.87 -15.27
N VAL A 148 4.45 -7.74 -15.96
CA VAL A 148 5.31 -6.54 -15.95
C VAL A 148 4.55 -5.33 -16.49
N SER A 149 3.80 -5.48 -17.58
CA SER A 149 3.00 -4.39 -18.15
C SER A 149 1.91 -3.89 -17.19
N VAL A 150 1.17 -4.81 -16.57
CA VAL A 150 0.13 -4.48 -15.58
C VAL A 150 0.74 -3.78 -14.37
N LEU A 151 1.84 -4.33 -13.83
CA LEU A 151 2.52 -3.76 -12.67
C LEU A 151 3.09 -2.38 -12.99
N SER A 152 3.75 -2.21 -14.13
CA SER A 152 4.31 -0.90 -14.56
C SER A 152 3.22 0.18 -14.64
N GLY A 153 2.06 -0.14 -15.21
CA GLY A 153 0.93 0.79 -15.26
C GLY A 153 0.41 1.19 -13.87
N ILE A 154 0.36 0.23 -12.93
CA ILE A 154 -0.04 0.49 -11.55
C ILE A 154 1.01 1.35 -10.82
N VAL A 155 2.29 1.04 -10.98
CA VAL A 155 3.40 1.80 -10.38
C VAL A 155 3.41 3.23 -10.89
N GLN A 156 3.26 3.46 -12.19
CA GLN A 156 3.15 4.79 -12.78
C GLN A 156 1.96 5.56 -12.21
N LEU A 157 0.78 4.93 -12.16
CA LEU A 157 -0.42 5.54 -11.59
C LEU A 157 -0.22 5.88 -10.10
N TRP A 158 0.47 5.01 -9.36
CA TRP A 158 0.75 5.19 -7.94
C TRP A 158 1.72 6.35 -7.70
N HIS A 159 2.81 6.42 -8.45
CA HIS A 159 3.82 7.48 -8.33
C HIS A 159 3.33 8.84 -8.84
N ALA A 160 2.47 8.88 -9.86
CA ALA A 160 1.82 10.12 -10.29
C ALA A 160 0.99 10.75 -9.14
N ARG A 161 0.41 9.89 -8.28
CA ARG A 161 -0.44 10.31 -7.16
C ARG A 161 0.33 10.55 -5.86
N TRP A 162 1.44 9.84 -5.66
CA TRP A 162 2.32 9.97 -4.50
C TRP A 162 3.78 10.12 -4.94
N PRO A 163 4.16 11.30 -5.47
CA PRO A 163 5.48 11.52 -6.06
C PRO A 163 6.64 11.35 -5.07
N GLU A 164 6.38 11.50 -3.77
CA GLU A 164 7.36 11.31 -2.69
C GLU A 164 7.92 9.88 -2.61
N PHE A 165 7.20 8.88 -3.10
CA PHE A 165 7.64 7.47 -3.09
C PHE A 165 8.44 7.08 -4.35
N GLY A 166 8.36 7.87 -5.42
CA GLY A 166 9.13 7.63 -6.65
C GLY A 166 10.51 8.31 -6.67
N ARG A 167 10.72 9.36 -5.86
CA ARG A 167 11.93 10.20 -5.93
C ARG A 167 13.09 9.77 -5.02
N ARG A 168 12.85 8.92 -4.02
CA ARG A 168 13.88 8.56 -3.02
C ARG A 168 14.90 7.51 -3.47
N ARG A 169 14.76 6.94 -4.66
CA ARG A 169 15.65 5.87 -5.15
C ARG A 169 16.90 6.39 -5.89
N GLY A 170 16.99 7.70 -6.12
CA GLY A 170 18.18 8.36 -6.63
C GLY A 170 19.15 8.74 -5.51
N LYS A 171 20.21 7.93 -5.33
CA LYS A 171 21.42 8.19 -4.51
C LYS A 171 21.18 8.42 -3.01
N ALA A 172 21.36 7.36 -2.22
CA ALA A 172 21.97 7.49 -0.90
C ALA A 172 23.41 8.01 -1.07
N GLY A 173 23.57 9.33 -1.13
CA GLY A 173 24.85 10.01 -1.21
C GLY A 173 24.84 11.20 -0.27
N THR A 174 25.50 11.03 0.88
CA THR A 174 26.00 12.09 1.77
C THR A 174 24.95 12.93 2.49
N GLN A 175 24.62 12.53 3.72
CA GLN A 175 24.61 13.46 4.84
C GLN A 175 25.46 12.86 5.98
N ASN A 176 26.76 13.14 5.91
CA ASN A 176 27.58 13.27 7.11
C ASN A 176 26.99 14.44 7.91
N GLY A 177 26.61 14.16 9.15
CA GLY A 177 26.22 15.14 10.15
C GLY A 177 26.54 14.53 11.50
N GLU A 178 27.82 14.62 11.87
CA GLU A 178 28.40 14.15 13.11
C GLU A 178 27.58 14.52 14.36
N GLU A 179 27.60 13.56 15.29
CA GLU A 179 27.26 13.74 16.69
C GLU A 179 28.08 14.88 17.33
N GLY A 180 27.37 15.89 17.86
CA GLY A 180 27.92 16.87 18.78
C GLY A 180 27.29 16.73 20.16
N ARG A 181 27.76 15.74 20.93
CA ARG A 181 27.41 15.50 22.32
C ARG A 181 28.13 16.54 23.20
N GLY A 182 27.40 17.45 23.84
CA GLY A 182 27.94 18.41 24.81
C GLY A 182 27.02 18.58 26.02
N LYS A 183 27.41 18.00 27.16
CA LYS A 183 26.79 18.18 28.47
C LYS A 183 27.37 19.42 29.18
N ALA A 184 26.50 20.05 29.98
CA ALA A 184 26.73 20.73 31.26
C ALA A 184 27.55 22.04 31.29
N GLY A 185 26.92 23.07 31.85
CA GLY A 185 27.53 24.33 32.26
C GLY A 185 26.52 25.19 33.01
N GLU A 186 26.62 25.15 34.33
CA GLU A 186 25.74 25.71 35.36
C GLU A 186 25.99 27.22 35.62
N SER A 187 25.03 27.88 36.28
CA SER A 187 25.15 29.15 37.03
C SER A 187 25.26 30.46 36.20
N SER A 188 24.60 31.59 36.50
CA SER A 188 23.96 32.05 37.74
C SER A 188 23.35 33.47 37.57
N LYS A 189 22.40 33.82 38.46
CA LYS A 189 22.02 35.18 38.97
C LYS A 189 21.36 36.19 38.00
N LEU A 190 20.50 37.15 38.40
CA LEU A 190 19.71 37.49 39.59
C LEU A 190 18.77 38.67 39.18
N ASP A 191 17.63 38.76 39.87
CA ASP A 191 16.94 39.96 40.37
C ASP A 191 16.38 41.10 39.48
N GLY A 192 15.19 41.57 39.93
CA GLY A 192 14.69 42.94 39.77
C GLY A 192 13.33 43.05 39.05
N LYS A 193 12.16 42.77 39.66
CA LYS A 193 11.42 43.45 40.75
C LYS A 193 10.74 44.78 40.33
N LYS A 194 9.41 44.83 40.57
CA LYS A 194 8.49 46.00 40.69
C LYS A 194 8.22 46.81 39.42
N GLY A 195 7.00 47.22 39.11
CA GLY A 195 5.73 47.22 39.83
C GLY A 195 4.84 48.35 39.30
N LYS A 196 3.62 48.46 39.87
CA LYS A 196 2.66 49.58 39.79
C LYS A 196 1.85 49.70 38.48
N GLU A 197 0.60 50.15 38.48
CA GLU A 197 -0.42 50.45 39.50
C GLU A 197 -1.72 50.81 38.74
N LYS A 198 -2.84 50.72 39.46
CA LYS A 198 -4.24 50.97 39.08
C LYS A 198 -4.50 52.31 38.38
N LYS A 199 -5.66 52.36 37.69
CA LYS A 199 -6.72 53.40 37.62
C LYS A 199 -7.25 53.54 36.18
N ASP A 200 -8.50 53.85 35.87
CA ASP A 200 -9.63 54.38 36.64
C ASP A 200 -10.96 53.97 35.96
N VAL A 201 -12.01 54.08 36.75
CA VAL A 201 -13.45 54.07 36.44
C VAL A 201 -13.82 55.19 35.43
N LYS A 202 -14.76 54.95 34.49
CA LYS A 202 -16.01 55.73 34.33
C LYS A 202 -16.87 55.40 33.09
N ASP A 203 -18.18 55.35 33.38
CA ASP A 203 -19.34 55.84 32.62
C ASP A 203 -19.67 55.27 31.23
N LEU A 204 -20.71 54.42 31.17
CA LEU A 204 -22.07 54.75 30.68
C LEU A 204 -23.06 53.61 30.89
#